data_AF-A0A7J0AJX4-F1
#
_entry.id   AF-A0A7J0AJX4-F1
#
_cell.length_a   1.000
_cell.length_b   1.000
_cell.length_c   1.000
_cell.angle_alpha   90.00
_cell.angle_beta   90.00
_cell.angle_gamma   90.00
#
_symmetry.space_group_name_H-M   'P 1'
#
loop_
_entity.id
_entity.type
_entity.pdbx_description
1 polymer ?
#
loop_
_entity_poly.entity_id
_entity_poly.type
_entity_poly.pdbx_seq_one_letter_code
_entity_poly.pdbx_strand_id
1 'polypeptide(L)'
;MDFLRAISIVLVVANLYYFTRVEAVDSGWFYTTVDKILNNFNRACELFCNTFPSKLFSLLLLGIACFGTKGVKNEKITWRHIIIIGVVGLVVFLFNPWLLNLGMKYIYIATTILGYIAVMMAGVWMSRMLKNNMMDDRFNEENESFMQETRLIENEYSVNLPTRFYYKKRWNNGWINVVNPFRATIVLGTPGSGKSYAVVNNFLKQQIEKGFALYCYDFKYV
;
A
#
# COMPACT_ATOMS: atom_id res chain seq x y z
N MET A 1 11.85 9.30 -11.10
CA MET A 1 12.23 8.14 -10.25
C MET A 1 13.31 7.29 -10.90
N ASP A 2 13.19 6.97 -12.19
CA ASP A 2 14.19 6.15 -12.91
C ASP A 2 15.56 6.82 -13.02
N PHE A 3 15.62 8.16 -13.07
CA PHE A 3 16.87 8.91 -13.04
C PHE A 3 17.68 8.69 -11.74
N LEU A 4 17.04 8.76 -10.57
CA LEU A 4 17.72 8.51 -9.29
C LEU A 4 18.20 7.05 -9.17
N ARG A 5 17.43 6.10 -9.70
CA ARG A 5 17.85 4.70 -9.80
C ARG A 5 19.06 4.54 -10.72
N ALA A 6 19.09 5.22 -11.87
CA ALA A 6 20.22 5.21 -12.77
C ALA A 6 21.49 5.79 -12.09
N ILE A 7 21.37 6.92 -11.39
CA ILE A 7 22.50 7.49 -10.62
C ILE A 7 22.98 6.50 -9.55
N SER A 8 22.07 5.87 -8.82
CA SER A 8 22.41 4.84 -7.84
C SER A 8 23.21 3.69 -8.47
N ILE A 9 22.79 3.19 -9.63
CA ILE A 9 23.51 2.13 -10.37
C ILE A 9 24.89 2.62 -10.79
N VAL A 10 25.01 3.83 -11.33
CA VAL A 10 26.29 4.44 -11.74
C VAL A 10 27.26 4.52 -10.55
N LEU A 11 26.78 4.88 -9.36
CA LEU A 11 27.61 4.90 -8.16
C LEU A 11 28.11 3.52 -7.74
N VAL A 12 27.28 2.48 -7.87
CA VAL A 12 27.71 1.09 -7.61
C VAL A 12 28.78 0.68 -8.62
N VAL A 13 28.61 0.99 -9.89
CA VAL A 13 29.61 0.72 -10.94
C VAL A 13 30.91 1.48 -10.67
N ALA A 14 30.82 2.76 -10.28
CA ALA A 14 31.96 3.57 -9.90
C ALA A 14 32.71 2.99 -8.68
N ASN A 15 31.99 2.50 -7.66
CA ASN A 15 32.58 1.82 -6.51
C ASN A 15 33.32 0.54 -6.96
N LEU A 16 32.70 -0.30 -7.78
CA LEU A 16 33.32 -1.51 -8.29
C LEU A 16 34.61 -1.20 -9.06
N TYR A 17 34.55 -0.23 -9.96
CA TYR A 17 35.70 0.20 -10.75
C TYR A 17 36.83 0.72 -9.86
N TYR A 18 36.54 1.65 -8.94
CA TYR A 18 37.55 2.29 -8.09
C TYR A 18 38.31 1.29 -7.21
N PHE A 19 37.60 0.33 -6.61
CA PHE A 19 38.20 -0.60 -5.63
C PHE A 19 38.76 -1.89 -6.23
N THR A 20 38.29 -2.32 -7.41
CA THR A 20 38.79 -3.57 -8.02
C THR A 20 39.86 -3.32 -9.08
N ARG A 21 39.85 -2.13 -9.72
CA ARG A 21 40.68 -1.77 -10.88
C ARG A 21 40.66 -2.84 -11.97
N VAL A 22 39.51 -3.50 -12.16
CA VAL A 22 39.35 -4.46 -13.24
C VAL A 22 39.34 -3.70 -14.56
N GLU A 23 40.26 -4.08 -15.44
CA GLU A 23 40.35 -3.54 -16.79
C GLU A 23 39.18 -4.08 -17.63
N ALA A 24 38.28 -3.18 -18.03
CA ALA A 24 37.08 -3.50 -18.80
C ALA A 24 37.18 -3.16 -20.30
N VAL A 25 38.16 -2.33 -20.69
CA VAL A 25 38.35 -1.82 -22.06
C VAL A 25 39.84 -1.69 -22.37
N ASP A 26 40.32 -2.04 -23.56
CA ASP A 26 41.74 -1.86 -23.94
C ASP A 26 42.07 -0.41 -24.34
N SER A 27 41.68 0.57 -23.53
CA SER A 27 41.90 2.01 -23.81
C SER A 27 42.48 2.75 -22.61
N GLY A 28 43.79 3.00 -22.64
CA GLY A 28 44.51 3.76 -21.61
C GLY A 28 43.94 5.18 -21.38
N TRP A 29 43.37 5.79 -22.41
CA TRP A 29 42.75 7.11 -22.30
C TRP A 29 41.45 7.09 -21.48
N PHE A 30 40.67 6.02 -21.60
CA PHE A 30 39.47 5.84 -20.80
C PHE A 30 39.80 5.72 -19.31
N TYR A 31 40.76 4.88 -18.93
CA TYR A 31 41.16 4.71 -17.52
C TYR A 31 41.65 6.00 -16.89
N THR A 32 42.55 6.70 -17.56
CA THR A 32 43.13 7.94 -17.03
C THR A 32 42.07 9.04 -16.86
N THR A 33 41.06 9.08 -17.72
CA THR A 33 39.95 10.04 -17.61
C THR A 33 39.01 9.67 -16.47
N VAL A 34 38.60 8.40 -16.37
CA VAL A 34 37.71 7.93 -15.30
C VAL A 34 38.37 8.07 -13.92
N ASP A 35 39.65 7.70 -13.79
CA ASP A 35 40.39 7.86 -12.53
C ASP A 35 40.50 9.32 -12.11
N LYS A 36 40.73 10.26 -13.05
CA LYS A 36 40.73 11.70 -12.73
C LYS A 36 39.38 12.15 -12.18
N ILE A 37 38.29 11.75 -12.82
CA ILE A 37 36.93 12.11 -12.40
C ILE A 37 36.64 11.54 -11.01
N LEU A 38 36.87 10.24 -10.80
CA LEU A 38 36.58 9.58 -9.52
C LEU A 38 37.44 10.12 -8.38
N ASN A 39 38.73 10.42 -8.62
CA ASN A 39 39.59 11.02 -7.63
C ASN A 39 39.18 12.46 -7.28
N ASN A 40 38.68 13.24 -8.25
CA ASN A 40 38.10 14.55 -7.96
C ASN A 40 36.84 14.45 -7.10
N PHE A 41 35.95 13.50 -7.40
CA PHE A 41 34.80 13.21 -6.54
C PHE A 41 35.20 12.76 -5.13
N ASN A 42 36.25 11.95 -5.02
CA ASN A 42 36.77 11.53 -3.72
C ASN A 42 37.35 12.71 -2.92
N ARG A 43 38.08 13.62 -3.59
CA ARG A 43 38.63 14.82 -2.93
C ARG A 43 37.54 15.79 -2.46
N ALA A 44 36.43 15.88 -3.17
CA ALA A 44 35.35 16.81 -2.84
C ALA A 44 34.36 16.25 -1.79
N CYS A 45 34.04 14.95 -1.87
CA CYS A 45 32.95 14.34 -1.09
C CYS A 45 33.36 13.13 -0.25
N GLU A 46 34.64 12.73 -0.27
CA GLU A 46 35.17 11.54 0.42
C GLU A 46 34.42 10.23 0.10
N LEU A 47 33.78 10.18 -1.06
CA LEU A 47 32.86 9.09 -1.43
C LEU A 47 33.56 7.72 -1.59
N PHE A 48 34.86 7.75 -1.88
CA PHE A 48 35.69 6.58 -2.14
C PHE A 48 36.85 6.47 -1.13
N CYS A 49 36.75 7.11 0.05
CA CYS A 49 37.74 6.93 1.12
C CYS A 49 37.77 5.48 1.61
N ASN A 50 36.61 4.84 1.63
CA ASN A 50 36.39 3.40 1.85
C ASN A 50 35.24 2.93 0.94
N THR A 51 34.98 1.62 0.90
CA THR A 51 33.87 1.04 0.12
C THR A 51 32.49 1.41 0.68
N PHE A 52 32.40 1.80 1.95
CA PHE A 52 31.14 2.05 2.64
C PHE A 52 30.39 3.34 2.21
N PRO A 53 31.02 4.53 2.14
CA PRO A 53 30.28 5.76 1.86
C PRO A 53 29.62 5.79 0.48
N SER A 54 30.32 5.38 -0.57
CA SER A 54 29.75 5.24 -1.93
C SER A 54 28.59 4.25 -1.98
N LYS A 55 28.69 3.15 -1.25
CA LYS A 55 27.60 2.17 -1.13
C LYS A 55 26.39 2.74 -0.38
N LEU A 56 26.62 3.43 0.74
CA LEU A 56 25.54 4.05 1.52
C LEU A 56 24.81 5.14 0.72
N PHE A 57 25.55 5.97 -0.03
CA PHE A 57 24.97 6.99 -0.87
C PHE A 57 24.16 6.39 -2.03
N SER A 58 24.62 5.28 -2.62
CA SER A 58 23.81 4.53 -3.59
C SER A 58 22.51 4.00 -2.99
N LEU A 59 22.55 3.44 -1.77
CA LEU A 59 21.33 2.97 -1.08
C LEU A 59 20.37 4.11 -0.75
N LEU A 60 20.87 5.29 -0.41
CA LEU A 60 20.04 6.47 -0.15
C LEU A 60 19.29 6.88 -1.42
N LEU A 61 19.99 7.00 -2.55
CA LEU A 61 19.36 7.33 -3.84
C LEU A 61 18.38 6.24 -4.30
N LEU A 62 18.72 4.97 -4.09
CA LEU A 62 17.85 3.84 -4.37
C LEU A 62 16.58 3.88 -3.50
N GLY A 63 16.71 4.19 -2.22
CA GLY A 63 15.59 4.31 -1.29
C GLY A 63 14.60 5.37 -1.76
N ILE A 64 15.10 6.58 -2.05
CA ILE A 64 14.28 7.68 -2.61
C ILE A 64 13.64 7.24 -3.92
N ALA A 65 14.40 6.60 -4.83
CA ALA A 65 13.90 6.10 -6.11
C ALA A 65 12.75 5.08 -5.93
N CYS A 66 12.80 4.20 -4.93
CA CYS A 66 11.77 3.19 -4.70
C CYS A 66 10.45 3.79 -4.19
N PHE A 67 10.48 4.81 -3.32
CA PHE A 67 9.26 5.43 -2.76
C PHE A 67 8.30 6.00 -3.82
N GLY A 68 8.82 6.56 -4.92
CA GLY A 68 7.98 7.15 -5.97
C GLY A 68 7.53 6.19 -7.07
N THR A 69 8.00 4.93 -7.10
CA THR A 69 7.56 3.99 -8.15
C THR A 69 6.12 3.53 -7.92
N LYS A 70 5.30 3.49 -8.98
CA LYS A 70 3.99 2.83 -9.00
C LYS A 70 4.20 1.43 -9.54
N GLY A 71 4.05 0.41 -8.71
CA GLY A 71 4.25 -0.98 -9.13
C GLY A 71 2.95 -1.63 -9.56
N VAL A 72 3.03 -2.46 -10.61
CA VAL A 72 1.92 -3.30 -11.10
C VAL A 72 1.74 -4.50 -10.17
N LYS A 73 0.48 -4.89 -9.91
CA LYS A 73 0.09 -5.95 -8.97
C LYS A 73 0.79 -7.27 -9.27
N ASN A 74 1.28 -7.94 -8.23
CA ASN A 74 1.63 -9.37 -8.26
C ASN A 74 1.43 -9.95 -6.85
N GLU A 75 0.47 -10.85 -6.69
CA GLU A 75 -0.20 -11.18 -5.41
C GLU A 75 0.44 -12.30 -4.57
N LYS A 76 1.73 -12.62 -4.73
CA LYS A 76 2.35 -13.78 -4.04
C LYS A 76 3.46 -13.47 -3.03
N ILE A 77 3.81 -12.20 -2.81
CA ILE A 77 4.96 -11.83 -1.96
C ILE A 77 4.49 -11.33 -0.60
N THR A 78 4.85 -12.04 0.48
CA THR A 78 4.51 -11.65 1.86
C THR A 78 5.55 -10.70 2.47
N TRP A 79 5.15 -9.89 3.46
CA TRP A 79 6.05 -8.97 4.20
C TRP A 79 7.32 -9.66 4.71
N ARG A 80 7.20 -10.90 5.22
CA ARG A 80 8.34 -11.67 5.72
C ARG A 80 9.38 -11.89 4.61
N HIS A 81 8.97 -12.26 3.40
CA HIS A 81 9.88 -12.45 2.28
C HIS A 81 10.60 -11.16 1.88
N ILE A 82 9.89 -10.02 1.85
CA ILE A 82 10.47 -8.71 1.52
C ILE A 82 11.55 -8.33 2.53
N ILE A 83 11.25 -8.48 3.84
CA ILE A 83 12.18 -8.14 4.91
C ILE A 83 13.41 -9.05 4.85
N ILE A 84 13.23 -10.36 4.68
CA ILE A 84 14.36 -11.31 4.59
C ILE A 84 15.25 -10.96 3.39
N ILE A 85 14.69 -10.80 2.19
CA ILE A 85 15.46 -10.49 0.98
C ILE A 85 16.14 -9.11 1.11
N GLY A 86 15.47 -8.12 1.71
CA GLY A 86 16.04 -6.80 1.95
C GLY A 86 17.21 -6.84 2.92
N VAL A 87 17.08 -7.51 4.06
CA VAL A 87 18.13 -7.63 5.09
C VAL A 87 19.32 -8.43 4.56
N VAL A 88 19.08 -9.59 3.95
CA VAL A 88 20.15 -10.41 3.36
C VAL A 88 20.86 -9.64 2.25
N GLY A 89 20.13 -8.98 1.37
CA GLY A 89 20.70 -8.14 0.32
C GLY A 89 21.58 -7.02 0.87
N LEU A 90 21.12 -6.34 1.94
CA LEU A 90 21.85 -5.25 2.59
C LEU A 90 23.14 -5.73 3.26
N VAL A 91 23.09 -6.88 3.94
CA VAL A 91 24.27 -7.51 4.54
C VAL A 91 25.28 -7.89 3.47
N VAL A 92 24.85 -8.59 2.41
CA VAL A 92 25.72 -9.00 1.30
C VAL A 92 26.32 -7.80 0.57
N PHE A 93 25.55 -6.71 0.43
CA PHE A 93 26.01 -5.50 -0.26
C PHE A 93 27.03 -4.69 0.56
N LEU A 94 26.78 -4.47 1.86
CA LEU A 94 27.62 -3.61 2.70
C LEU A 94 28.82 -4.34 3.33
N PHE A 95 28.67 -5.62 3.70
CA PHE A 95 29.66 -6.37 4.49
C PHE A 95 30.53 -7.31 3.65
N ASN A 96 30.70 -7.05 2.35
CA ASN A 96 31.63 -7.76 1.48
C ASN A 96 33.04 -7.15 1.26
N PRO A 97 33.47 -6.00 1.84
CA PRO A 97 34.81 -5.45 1.58
C PRO A 97 35.99 -6.36 1.99
N TRP A 98 35.79 -7.26 2.95
CA TRP A 98 36.82 -8.22 3.36
C TRP A 98 37.30 -9.14 2.21
N LEU A 99 36.47 -9.35 1.18
CA LEU A 99 36.82 -10.11 -0.02
C LEU A 99 37.93 -9.42 -0.83
N LEU A 100 38.00 -8.08 -0.80
CA LEU A 100 39.06 -7.33 -1.48
C LEU A 100 40.40 -7.56 -0.81
N ASN A 101 40.42 -7.63 0.53
CA ASN A 101 41.63 -7.91 1.30
C ASN A 101 42.19 -9.32 1.03
N LEU A 102 41.32 -10.27 0.66
CA LEU A 102 41.68 -11.63 0.25
C LEU A 102 42.05 -11.73 -1.24
N GLY A 103 42.03 -10.63 -2.00
CA GLY A 103 42.30 -10.63 -3.45
C GLY A 103 41.18 -11.21 -4.32
N MET A 104 40.01 -11.53 -3.75
CA MET A 104 38.89 -12.19 -4.42
C MET A 104 38.01 -11.18 -5.17
N LYS A 105 38.60 -10.45 -6.11
CA LYS A 105 37.96 -9.32 -6.82
C LYS A 105 36.66 -9.68 -7.54
N TYR A 106 36.61 -10.81 -8.24
CA TYR A 106 35.42 -11.24 -8.99
C TYR A 106 34.25 -11.62 -8.08
N ILE A 107 34.54 -12.22 -6.91
CA ILE A 107 33.52 -12.59 -5.93
C ILE A 107 33.00 -11.33 -5.21
N TYR A 108 33.86 -10.34 -4.98
CA TYR A 108 33.43 -9.02 -4.53
C TYR A 108 32.46 -8.35 -5.52
N ILE A 109 32.77 -8.40 -6.82
CA ILE A 109 31.89 -7.85 -7.87
C ILE A 109 30.53 -8.58 -7.85
N ALA A 110 30.55 -9.91 -7.88
CA ALA A 110 29.33 -10.72 -7.90
C ALA A 110 28.45 -10.46 -6.67
N THR A 111 29.03 -10.48 -5.47
CA THR A 111 28.29 -10.22 -4.22
C THR A 111 27.76 -8.79 -4.15
N THR A 112 28.51 -7.79 -4.62
CA THR A 112 28.03 -6.40 -4.67
C THR A 112 26.84 -6.25 -5.61
N ILE A 113 26.89 -6.85 -6.81
CA ILE A 113 25.79 -6.80 -7.77
C ILE A 113 24.55 -7.52 -7.23
N LEU A 114 24.72 -8.76 -6.73
CA LEU A 114 23.61 -9.55 -6.19
C LEU A 114 22.96 -8.89 -4.97
N GLY A 115 23.77 -8.36 -4.05
CA GLY A 115 23.29 -7.63 -2.88
C GLY A 115 22.49 -6.39 -3.28
N TYR A 116 23.00 -5.60 -4.22
CA TYR A 116 22.30 -4.41 -4.72
C TYR A 116 20.96 -4.75 -5.39
N ILE A 117 20.94 -5.77 -6.25
CA ILE A 117 19.71 -6.21 -6.93
C ILE A 117 18.68 -6.70 -5.91
N ALA A 118 19.10 -7.46 -4.89
CA ALA A 118 18.22 -7.93 -3.82
C ALA A 118 17.58 -6.77 -3.04
N VAL A 119 18.36 -5.75 -2.65
CA VAL A 119 17.84 -4.55 -1.97
C VAL A 119 16.90 -3.75 -2.87
N MET A 120 17.24 -3.61 -4.16
CA MET A 120 16.38 -2.94 -5.13
C MET A 120 15.03 -3.65 -5.29
N MET A 121 15.02 -4.98 -5.41
CA MET A 121 13.79 -5.77 -5.50
C MET A 121 12.95 -5.64 -4.23
N ALA A 122 13.58 -5.75 -3.05
CA ALA A 122 12.90 -5.58 -1.77
C ALA A 122 12.28 -4.18 -1.63
N GLY A 123 12.99 -3.12 -2.02
CA GLY A 123 12.48 -1.75 -2.00
C GLY A 123 11.30 -1.53 -2.95
N VAL A 124 11.33 -2.14 -4.13
CA VAL A 124 10.20 -2.09 -5.08
C VAL A 124 8.98 -2.82 -4.52
N TRP A 125 9.15 -4.00 -3.92
CA TRP A 125 8.04 -4.74 -3.31
C TRP A 125 7.48 -4.02 -2.07
N MET A 126 8.34 -3.42 -1.25
CA MET A 126 7.94 -2.64 -0.08
C MET A 126 7.10 -1.43 -0.48
N SER A 127 7.54 -0.65 -1.47
CA SER A 127 6.81 0.52 -1.99
C SER A 127 5.43 0.14 -2.53
N ARG A 128 5.31 -1.04 -3.17
CA ARG A 128 4.01 -1.57 -3.63
C ARG A 128 3.05 -1.84 -2.48
N MET A 129 3.51 -2.53 -1.45
CA MET A 129 2.64 -2.92 -0.35
C MET A 129 2.20 -1.73 0.51
N LEU A 130 3.08 -0.75 0.72
CA LEU A 130 2.73 0.49 1.40
C LEU A 130 1.66 1.29 0.63
N LYS A 131 1.75 1.37 -0.70
CA LYS A 131 0.75 2.07 -1.51
C LYS A 131 -0.58 1.31 -1.60
N ASN A 132 -0.58 -0.02 -1.53
CA ASN A 132 -1.81 -0.81 -1.56
C ASN A 132 -2.61 -0.70 -0.25
N ASN A 133 -1.93 -0.52 0.89
CA ASN A 133 -2.60 -0.30 2.18
C ASN A 133 -3.06 1.15 2.40
N MET A 134 -2.56 2.12 1.62
CA MET A 134 -2.93 3.54 1.71
C MET A 134 -3.87 4.02 0.59
N MET A 135 -4.02 3.25 -0.50
CA MET A 135 -5.03 3.51 -1.51
C MET A 135 -6.33 2.87 -1.05
N ASP A 136 -6.95 3.61 -0.13
CA ASP A 136 -8.39 3.72 0.09
C ASP A 136 -9.19 3.12 -1.07
N ASP A 137 -9.64 1.87 -0.88
CA ASP A 137 -10.60 1.27 -1.78
C ASP A 137 -11.84 2.19 -1.75
N ARG A 138 -12.28 2.67 -2.91
CA ARG A 138 -13.50 3.50 -2.98
C ARG A 138 -14.72 2.70 -2.51
N PHE A 139 -14.62 1.38 -2.54
CA PHE A 139 -15.60 0.42 -2.03
C PHE A 139 -15.14 -0.18 -0.68
N ASN A 140 -14.40 0.56 0.13
CA ASN A 140 -14.13 0.18 1.52
C ASN A 140 -15.41 0.41 2.35
N GLU A 141 -15.77 -0.53 3.22
CA GLU A 141 -16.94 -0.41 4.12
C GLU A 141 -16.94 0.94 4.85
N GLU A 142 -15.76 1.47 5.21
CA GLU A 142 -15.65 2.77 5.87
C GLU A 142 -15.96 3.97 4.96
N ASN A 143 -15.65 3.88 3.67
CA ASN A 143 -15.92 4.94 2.69
C ASN A 143 -17.36 4.92 2.17
N GLU A 144 -17.98 3.73 2.12
CA GLU A 144 -19.41 3.58 1.82
C GLU A 144 -20.30 3.87 3.03
N SER A 145 -19.70 3.97 4.22
CA SER A 145 -20.40 4.28 5.46
C SER A 145 -20.57 5.78 5.66
N PHE A 146 -21.81 6.21 5.90
CA PHE A 146 -22.14 7.59 6.26
C PHE A 146 -22.98 7.65 7.54
N MET A 147 -22.99 8.82 8.18
CA MET A 147 -23.78 9.05 9.38
C MET A 147 -25.28 8.96 9.05
N GLN A 148 -25.97 7.99 9.65
CA GLN A 148 -27.43 7.88 9.58
C GLN A 148 -28.09 8.58 10.78
N GLU A 149 -29.41 8.78 10.73
CA GLU A 149 -30.14 9.39 11.84
C GLU A 149 -30.14 8.47 13.06
N THR A 150 -29.80 9.04 14.23
CA THR A 150 -29.67 8.32 15.50
C THR A 150 -30.78 8.65 16.48
N ARG A 151 -31.51 9.74 16.22
CA ARG A 151 -32.65 10.16 17.02
C ARG A 151 -33.91 9.46 16.54
N LEU A 152 -34.69 8.98 17.50
CA LEU A 152 -36.06 8.53 17.27
C LEU A 152 -36.95 9.77 17.14
N ILE A 153 -37.59 9.95 15.98
CA ILE A 153 -38.47 11.09 15.71
C ILE A 153 -39.89 10.58 15.58
N GLU A 154 -40.67 10.68 16.66
CA GLU A 154 -42.05 10.24 16.71
C GLU A 154 -43.04 11.38 16.48
N ASN A 155 -44.13 11.07 15.80
CA ASN A 155 -45.32 11.92 15.70
C ASN A 155 -46.58 11.05 15.55
N GLU A 156 -47.74 11.69 15.42
CA GLU A 156 -49.04 11.02 15.28
C GLU A 156 -49.12 10.06 14.09
N TYR A 157 -48.30 10.26 13.06
CA TYR A 157 -48.34 9.52 11.79
C TYR A 157 -47.10 8.66 11.54
N SER A 158 -46.01 8.88 12.27
CA SER A 158 -44.69 8.37 11.91
C SER A 158 -44.63 6.85 11.96
N VAL A 159 -43.69 6.25 11.23
CA VAL A 159 -43.28 4.87 11.48
C VAL A 159 -41.78 4.83 11.67
N ASN A 160 -41.33 4.24 12.76
CA ASN A 160 -39.96 4.28 13.22
C ASN A 160 -39.37 2.88 13.23
N LEU A 161 -38.35 2.63 12.41
CA LEU A 161 -37.71 1.32 12.29
C LEU A 161 -36.31 1.34 12.92
N PRO A 162 -35.99 0.45 13.87
CA PRO A 162 -34.66 0.37 14.45
C PRO A 162 -33.66 -0.19 13.43
N THR A 163 -32.49 0.45 13.32
CA THR A 163 -31.41 0.01 12.44
C THR A 163 -30.06 -0.05 13.14
N ARG A 164 -29.10 -0.72 12.49
CA ARG A 164 -27.68 -0.60 12.81
C ARG A 164 -26.93 -0.19 11.57
N PHE A 165 -26.01 0.74 11.72
CA PHE A 165 -25.15 1.19 10.64
C PHE A 165 -23.70 1.28 11.11
N TYR A 166 -22.78 1.05 10.19
CA TYR A 166 -21.36 1.19 10.44
C TYR A 166 -20.95 2.63 10.12
N TYR A 167 -20.16 3.26 10.99
CA TYR A 167 -19.62 4.60 10.76
C TYR A 167 -18.40 4.84 11.66
N LYS A 168 -17.32 5.43 11.11
CA LYS A 168 -16.05 5.69 11.81
C LYS A 168 -15.51 4.47 12.58
N LYS A 169 -15.43 3.32 11.90
CA LYS A 169 -14.94 2.04 12.44
C LYS A 169 -15.73 1.49 13.64
N ARG A 170 -17.00 1.88 13.79
CA ARG A 170 -17.86 1.41 14.90
C ARG A 170 -19.27 1.12 14.40
N TRP A 171 -19.89 0.11 15.01
CA TRP A 171 -21.32 -0.14 14.85
C TRP A 171 -22.10 0.85 15.72
N ASN A 172 -23.04 1.55 15.10
CA ASN A 172 -23.92 2.51 15.75
C ASN A 172 -25.37 2.03 15.61
N ASN A 173 -26.17 2.25 16.65
CA ASN A 173 -27.62 2.09 16.54
C ASN A 173 -28.21 3.34 15.90
N GLY A 174 -29.21 3.17 15.05
CA GLY A 174 -29.89 4.24 14.33
C GLY A 174 -31.38 3.99 14.19
N TRP A 175 -32.06 4.93 13.55
CA TRP A 175 -33.49 4.88 13.27
C TRP A 175 -33.78 5.32 11.84
N ILE A 176 -34.60 4.55 11.13
CA ILE A 176 -35.28 5.03 9.93
C ILE A 176 -36.62 5.61 10.38
N ASN A 177 -36.72 6.93 10.35
CA ASN A 177 -37.93 7.66 10.73
C ASN A 177 -38.74 8.01 9.47
N VAL A 178 -39.80 7.27 9.19
CA VAL A 178 -40.78 7.61 8.14
C VAL A 178 -41.78 8.60 8.75
N VAL A 179 -41.42 9.88 8.74
CA VAL A 179 -42.15 10.96 9.43
C VAL A 179 -43.56 11.19 8.84
N ASN A 180 -43.74 10.91 7.55
CA ASN A 180 -45.02 11.03 6.86
C ASN A 180 -45.22 9.86 5.87
N PRO A 181 -45.86 8.75 6.32
CA PRO A 181 -46.06 7.57 5.47
C PRO A 181 -47.14 7.77 4.40
N PHE A 182 -47.95 8.84 4.45
CA PHE A 182 -49.04 9.09 3.50
C PHE A 182 -48.57 9.46 2.09
N ARG A 183 -47.28 9.79 1.91
CA ARG A 183 -46.68 10.09 0.59
C ARG A 183 -46.35 8.84 -0.24
N ALA A 184 -47.07 7.75 0.02
CA ALA A 184 -46.76 6.39 -0.39
C ALA A 184 -45.42 5.88 0.20
N THR A 185 -45.44 4.65 0.71
CA THR A 185 -44.24 3.94 1.16
C THR A 185 -44.13 2.65 0.36
N ILE A 186 -43.01 2.46 -0.31
CA ILE A 186 -42.76 1.29 -1.16
C ILE A 186 -41.60 0.49 -0.56
N VAL A 187 -41.79 -0.81 -0.41
CA VAL A 187 -40.75 -1.75 0.04
C VAL A 187 -40.51 -2.76 -1.07
N LEU A 188 -39.32 -2.72 -1.67
CA LEU A 188 -38.90 -3.65 -2.72
C LEU A 188 -37.93 -4.68 -2.15
N GLY A 189 -38.07 -5.93 -2.59
CA GLY A 189 -37.15 -6.99 -2.19
C GLY A 189 -37.55 -8.35 -2.73
N THR A 190 -36.55 -9.20 -2.97
CA THR A 190 -36.72 -10.57 -3.46
C THR A 190 -37.52 -11.43 -2.47
N PRO A 191 -38.13 -12.56 -2.90
CA PRO A 191 -38.69 -13.54 -1.98
C PRO A 191 -37.63 -14.00 -0.96
N GLY A 192 -38.03 -14.16 0.32
CA GLY A 192 -37.12 -14.58 1.40
C GLY A 192 -36.27 -13.47 2.05
N SER A 193 -36.27 -12.24 1.51
CA SER A 193 -35.47 -11.10 2.05
C SER A 193 -35.89 -10.55 3.43
N GLY A 194 -36.90 -11.12 4.07
CA GLY A 194 -37.35 -10.67 5.40
C GLY A 194 -38.18 -9.37 5.43
N LYS A 195 -38.55 -8.81 4.28
CA LYS A 195 -39.34 -7.56 4.17
C LYS A 195 -40.61 -7.51 5.04
N SER A 196 -41.33 -8.63 5.15
CA SER A 196 -42.55 -8.70 5.99
C SER A 196 -42.22 -8.50 7.46
N TYR A 197 -41.20 -9.18 7.98
CA TYR A 197 -40.82 -9.11 9.39
C TYR A 197 -40.15 -7.76 9.72
N ALA A 198 -39.21 -7.31 8.89
CA ALA A 198 -38.41 -6.13 9.18
C ALA A 198 -39.19 -4.81 8.99
N VAL A 199 -40.06 -4.72 7.98
CA VAL A 199 -40.72 -3.46 7.61
C VAL A 199 -42.23 -3.54 7.78
N VAL A 200 -42.91 -4.46 7.07
CA VAL A 200 -44.38 -4.47 6.99
C VAL A 200 -45.02 -4.66 8.37
N ASN A 201 -44.55 -5.63 9.15
CA ASN A 201 -45.09 -5.90 10.49
C ASN A 201 -44.90 -4.71 11.44
N ASN A 202 -43.77 -4.00 11.35
CA ASN A 202 -43.54 -2.78 12.13
C ASN A 202 -44.51 -1.66 11.74
N PHE A 203 -44.78 -1.49 10.44
CA PHE A 203 -45.79 -0.55 9.95
C PHE A 203 -47.17 -0.90 10.48
N LEU A 204 -47.61 -2.16 10.35
CA LEU A 204 -48.92 -2.60 10.84
C LEU A 204 -49.06 -2.38 12.34
N LYS A 205 -48.07 -2.81 13.12
CA LYS A 205 -48.08 -2.66 14.58
C LYS A 205 -48.21 -1.19 15.00
N GLN A 206 -47.33 -0.33 14.50
CA GLN A 206 -47.32 1.09 14.90
C GLN A 206 -48.55 1.85 14.42
N GLN A 207 -49.08 1.52 13.24
CA GLN A 207 -50.31 2.15 12.74
C GLN A 207 -51.55 1.74 13.57
N ILE A 208 -51.64 0.46 13.97
CA ILE A 208 -52.68 -0.01 14.89
C ILE A 208 -52.58 0.66 16.26
N GLU A 209 -51.37 0.74 16.83
CA GLU A 209 -51.11 1.43 18.10
C GLU A 209 -51.53 2.90 18.07
N LYS A 210 -51.43 3.54 16.89
CA LYS A 210 -51.84 4.92 16.64
C LYS A 210 -53.32 5.06 16.26
N GLY A 211 -54.08 3.97 16.26
CA GLY A 211 -55.53 3.97 16.02
C GLY A 211 -55.95 4.10 14.55
N PHE A 212 -55.03 3.87 13.60
CA PHE A 212 -55.37 3.90 12.18
C PHE A 212 -56.11 2.64 11.74
N ALA A 213 -57.12 2.83 10.89
CA ALA A 213 -57.74 1.74 10.15
C ALA A 213 -56.81 1.31 9.00
N LEU A 214 -56.61 0.01 8.85
CA LEU A 214 -55.72 -0.57 7.84
C LEU A 214 -56.50 -1.50 6.92
N TYR A 215 -56.32 -1.33 5.61
CA TYR A 215 -56.73 -2.30 4.62
C TYR A 215 -55.52 -3.16 4.23
N CYS A 216 -55.50 -4.39 4.73
CA CYS A 216 -54.39 -5.31 4.52
C CYS A 216 -54.76 -6.36 3.47
N TYR A 217 -53.93 -6.48 2.46
CA TYR A 217 -54.08 -7.47 1.41
C TYR A 217 -52.89 -8.43 1.41
N ASP A 218 -53.12 -9.66 1.88
CA ASP A 218 -52.09 -10.68 2.04
C ASP A 218 -52.31 -11.84 1.06
N PHE A 219 -51.34 -12.03 0.18
CA PHE A 219 -51.39 -12.99 -0.93
C PHE A 219 -50.39 -14.13 -0.81
N LYS A 220 -49.88 -14.40 0.38
CA LYS A 220 -48.77 -15.35 0.56
C LYS A 220 -49.14 -16.85 0.47
N TYR A 221 -50.26 -17.18 -0.18
CA TYR A 221 -50.75 -18.56 -0.34
C TYR A 221 -50.94 -18.89 -1.83
N VAL A 222 -49.89 -19.50 -2.41
CA VAL A 222 -49.94 -20.49 -3.49
C VAL A 222 -48.87 -21.54 -3.17
#